data_AF-A0A9D9W924-F1
#
_entry.id   AF-A0A9D9W924-F1
#
_cell.length_a   1.000
_cell.length_b   1.000
_cell.length_c   1.000
_cell.angle_alpha   90.00
_cell.angle_beta   90.00
_cell.angle_gamma   90.00
#
_symmetry.space_group_name_H-M   'P 1'
#
loop_
_entity.id
_entity.type
_entity.pdbx_description
1 polymer ?
#
loop_
_entity_poly.entity_id
_entity_poly.type
_entity_poly.pdbx_seq_one_letter_code
_entity_poly.pdbx_strand_id
1 'polypeptide(L)'
;MAIKSIASKIGCTAETLRTWVRRTEIDQGIRGGMSTADRERLKELEQENRELKRANEILRKASAYFAKGRSTAARNDGDICR
;
A
#
# COMPACT_ATOMS: atom_id res chain seq x y z
N MET A 1 24.25 -17.34 -30.60
CA MET A 1 23.48 -16.54 -29.62
C MET A 1 24.31 -16.39 -28.35
N ALA A 2 24.89 -15.21 -28.10
CA ALA A 2 25.77 -14.96 -26.95
C ALA A 2 25.13 -15.35 -25.59
N ILE A 3 23.83 -15.10 -25.44
CA ILE A 3 23.04 -15.46 -24.25
C ILE A 3 23.09 -16.97 -23.96
N LYS A 4 23.04 -17.83 -24.98
CA LYS A 4 23.10 -19.29 -24.78
C LYS A 4 24.47 -19.74 -24.25
N SER A 5 25.55 -19.16 -24.79
CA SER A 5 26.92 -19.47 -24.35
C SER A 5 27.17 -19.05 -22.90
N ILE A 6 26.70 -17.87 -22.50
CA ILE A 6 26.81 -17.37 -21.13
C ILE A 6 25.94 -18.20 -20.18
N ALA A 7 24.70 -18.51 -20.57
CA ALA A 7 23.80 -19.33 -19.77
C ALA A 7 24.38 -20.74 -19.49
N SER A 8 24.98 -21.38 -20.51
CA SER A 8 25.66 -22.67 -20.34
C SER A 8 26.86 -22.61 -19.41
N LYS A 9 27.60 -21.49 -19.35
CA LYS A 9 28.74 -21.32 -18.42
C LYS A 9 28.31 -21.10 -16.97
N ILE A 10 27.14 -20.50 -16.76
CA ILE A 10 26.58 -20.19 -15.43
C ILE A 10 25.71 -21.34 -14.90
N GLY A 11 25.35 -22.31 -15.76
CA GLY A 11 24.49 -23.43 -15.39
C GLY A 11 23.00 -23.07 -15.33
N CYS A 12 22.57 -22.04 -16.07
CA CYS A 12 21.17 -21.63 -16.15
C CYS A 12 20.62 -21.80 -17.58
N THR A 13 19.29 -21.81 -17.71
CA THR A 13 18.66 -21.82 -19.02
C THR A 13 18.76 -20.44 -19.68
N ALA A 14 18.83 -20.43 -21.02
CA ALA A 14 18.90 -19.18 -21.77
C ALA A 14 17.67 -18.28 -21.56
N GLU A 15 16.48 -18.87 -21.32
CA GLU A 15 15.27 -18.14 -20.98
C GLU A 15 15.34 -17.44 -19.61
N THR A 16 15.93 -18.09 -18.59
CA THR A 16 16.12 -17.48 -17.26
C THR A 16 17.04 -16.28 -17.36
N LEU A 17 18.20 -16.44 -18.01
CA LEU A 17 19.14 -15.35 -18.22
C LEU A 17 18.51 -14.18 -18.99
N ARG A 18 17.73 -14.47 -20.03
CA ARG A 18 17.00 -13.45 -20.80
C ARG A 18 15.96 -12.71 -19.97
N THR A 19 15.35 -13.38 -19.00
CA THR A 19 14.37 -12.77 -18.11
C THR A 19 15.05 -11.85 -17.10
N TRP A 20 16.20 -12.25 -16.56
CA TRP A 20 17.00 -11.39 -15.69
C TRP A 20 17.52 -10.16 -16.41
N VAL A 21 18.06 -10.30 -17.62
CA VAL A 21 18.51 -9.16 -18.44
C VAL A 21 17.36 -8.17 -18.64
N ARG A 22 16.16 -8.64 -19.03
CA ARG A 22 14.98 -7.77 -19.19
C ARG A 22 14.57 -7.09 -17.88
N ARG A 23 14.67 -7.77 -16.75
CA ARG A 23 14.36 -7.21 -15.43
C ARG A 23 15.34 -6.08 -15.10
N THR A 24 16.62 -6.32 -15.31
CA THR A 24 17.69 -5.34 -15.08
C THR A 24 17.57 -4.14 -16.03
N GLU A 25 17.21 -4.34 -17.30
CA GLU A 25 16.93 -3.25 -18.24
C GLU A 25 15.78 -2.34 -17.76
N ILE A 26 14.74 -2.93 -17.16
CA ILE A 26 13.62 -2.18 -16.57
C ILE A 26 14.08 -1.43 -15.32
N ASP A 27 14.82 -2.10 -14.44
CA ASP A 27 15.32 -1.51 -13.19
C ASP A 27 16.35 -0.39 -13.45
N GLN A 28 17.09 -0.45 -14.57
CA GLN A 28 18.02 0.60 -15.02
C GLN A 28 17.34 1.71 -15.84
N GLY A 29 16.03 1.61 -16.10
CA GLY A 29 15.29 2.60 -16.90
C GLY A 29 15.61 2.59 -18.39
N ILE A 30 16.37 1.60 -18.88
CA ILE A 30 16.67 1.40 -20.31
C ILE A 30 15.39 0.98 -21.05
N ARG A 31 14.51 0.25 -20.36
CA ARG A 31 13.24 -0.25 -20.89
C ARG A 31 12.09 0.24 -20.03
N GLY A 32 11.04 0.74 -20.68
CA GLY A 32 9.80 1.11 -19.98
C GLY A 32 9.19 -0.09 -19.25
N GLY A 33 8.81 0.12 -17.99
CA GLY A 33 8.19 -0.89 -17.12
C GLY A 33 8.23 -0.44 -15.66
N MET A 34 7.45 -1.10 -14.81
CA MET A 34 7.49 -0.85 -13.37
C MET A 34 8.74 -1.52 -12.79
N SER A 35 9.64 -0.71 -12.25
CA SER A 35 10.85 -1.21 -11.61
C SER A 35 10.51 -2.03 -10.36
N THR A 36 11.47 -2.82 -9.90
CA THR A 36 11.38 -3.53 -8.63
C THR A 36 11.17 -2.55 -7.47
N ALA A 37 11.87 -1.41 -7.48
CA ALA A 37 11.76 -0.36 -6.47
C ALA A 37 10.38 0.30 -6.46
N ASP A 38 9.80 0.58 -7.64
CA ASP A 38 8.46 1.17 -7.74
C ASP A 38 7.40 0.25 -7.12
N ARG A 39 7.54 -1.07 -7.33
CA ARG A 39 6.62 -2.06 -6.77
C ARG A 39 6.74 -2.14 -5.24
N GLU A 40 7.95 -2.03 -4.71
CA GLU A 40 8.19 -2.05 -3.27
C GLU A 40 7.60 -0.80 -2.61
N ARG A 41 7.89 0.37 -3.17
CA ARG A 41 7.31 1.64 -2.73
C ARG A 41 5.78 1.65 -2.79
N LEU A 42 5.20 1.06 -3.84
CA LEU A 42 3.74 0.94 -3.94
C LEU A 42 3.16 0.13 -2.78
N LYS A 43 3.79 -0.99 -2.42
CA LYS A 43 3.34 -1.83 -1.30
C LYS A 43 3.44 -1.12 0.04
N GLU A 44 4.53 -0.39 0.27
CA GLU A 44 4.71 0.43 1.48
C GLU A 44 3.62 1.49 1.58
N LEU A 45 3.41 2.26 0.50
CA LEU A 45 2.36 3.28 0.44
C LEU A 45 0.96 2.68 0.65
N GLU A 46 0.68 1.52 0.07
CA GLU A 46 -0.60 0.82 0.29
C GLU A 46 -0.78 0.38 1.74
N GLN A 47 0.29 -0.05 2.42
CA GLN A 47 0.25 -0.41 3.83
C GLN A 47 0.00 0.81 4.71
N GLU A 48 0.75 1.89 4.50
CA GLU A 48 0.54 3.16 5.21
C GLU A 48 -0.89 3.69 5.01
N ASN A 49 -1.40 3.64 3.78
CA ASN A 49 -2.75 4.12 3.49
C ASN A 49 -3.82 3.29 4.22
N ARG A 50 -3.63 1.97 4.35
CA ARG A 50 -4.52 1.10 5.14
C ARG A 50 -4.50 1.48 6.61
N GLU A 51 -3.33 1.73 7.17
CA GLU A 51 -3.17 2.11 8.58
C GLU A 51 -3.80 3.47 8.86
N LEU A 52 -3.54 4.47 8.01
CA LEU A 52 -4.13 5.79 8.11
C LEU A 52 -5.67 5.75 8.01
N LYS A 53 -6.23 4.91 7.13
CA LYS A 53 -7.68 4.71 7.04
C LYS A 53 -8.28 4.12 8.31
N ARG A 54 -7.62 3.13 8.90
CA ARG A 54 -8.05 2.54 10.18
C ARG A 54 -8.01 3.57 11.31
N ALA A 55 -6.93 4.35 11.42
CA ALA A 55 -6.81 5.40 12.42
C ALA A 55 -7.92 6.46 12.26
N ASN A 56 -8.15 6.93 11.03
CA ASN A 56 -9.23 7.88 10.75
C ASN A 56 -10.61 7.34 11.10
N GLU A 57 -10.86 6.04 10.89
CA GLU A 57 -12.13 5.42 11.26
C GLU A 57 -12.35 5.45 12.78
N ILE A 58 -11.32 5.13 13.57
CA ILE A 58 -11.37 5.20 15.04
C ILE A 58 -11.65 6.63 15.48
N LEU A 59 -10.92 7.60 14.95
CA LEU A 59 -11.10 9.02 15.29
C LEU A 59 -12.50 9.53 14.93
N ARG A 60 -13.06 9.08 13.80
CA ARG A 60 -14.43 9.41 13.39
C ARG A 60 -15.45 8.80 14.34
N LYS A 61 -15.26 7.53 14.74
CA LYS A 61 -16.14 6.86 15.72
C LYS A 61 -16.07 7.55 17.08
N ALA A 62 -14.87 7.91 17.55
CA ALA A 62 -14.68 8.65 18.78
C ALA A 62 -15.38 10.03 18.73
N SER A 63 -15.18 10.78 17.65
CA SER A 63 -15.86 12.07 17.44
C SER A 63 -17.39 11.94 17.46
N ALA A 64 -17.94 10.91 16.81
CA ALA A 64 -19.38 10.65 16.83
C ALA A 64 -19.89 10.27 18.23
N TYR A 65 -19.13 9.49 19.00
CA TYR A 65 -19.45 9.16 20.38
C TYR A 65 -19.51 10.40 21.27
N PHE A 66 -18.48 11.26 21.21
CA PHE A 66 -18.45 12.51 21.98
C PHE A 66 -19.52 13.51 21.54
N ALA A 67 -19.85 13.58 20.25
CA ALA A 67 -20.94 14.41 19.76
C ALA A 67 -22.30 13.95 20.34
N LYS A 68 -22.54 12.63 20.39
CA LYS A 68 -23.79 12.07 20.92
C LYS A 68 -23.93 12.25 22.44
N GLY A 69 -22.83 12.15 23.19
CA GLY A 69 -22.82 12.42 24.64
C GLY A 69 -23.17 13.87 25.00
N ARG A 70 -22.84 14.84 24.13
CA ARG A 70 -23.28 16.24 24.30
C ARG A 70 -24.76 16.46 24.00
N SER A 71 -25.36 15.67 23.10
CA SER A 71 -26.78 15.80 22.75
C SER A 71 -27.73 15.20 23.79
N THR A 72 -27.27 14.27 24.62
CA THR A 72 -28.10 13.64 25.68
C THR A 72 -28.18 14.47 26.96
N ALA A 73 -27.30 15.45 27.14
CA ALA A 73 -27.37 16.38 28.28
C ALA A 73 -28.39 17.52 28.09
N ALA A 74 -28.95 17.69 26.88
CA ALA A 74 -29.91 18.76 26.55
C ALA A 74 -31.39 18.30 26.50
N ARG A 75 -31.70 17.08 26.95
CA ARG A 75 -33.09 16.62 27.17
C ARG A 75 -33.24 16.26 28.64
N ASN A 76 -33.51 17.23 29.50
CA ASN A 76 -34.18 17.06 30.81
C ASN A 76 -34.44 18.41 31.52
N ASP A 77 -34.74 19.49 30.80
CA ASP A 77 -35.09 20.80 31.40
C ASP A 77 -36.56 21.20 31.15
N GLY A 78 -37.47 20.22 30.97
CA GLY A 78 -38.87 20.49 30.58
C GLY A 78 -39.98 19.83 31.40
N ASP A 79 -39.70 18.79 32.21
CA ASP A 79 -40.74 17.94 32.81
C ASP A 79 -40.66 17.81 34.35
N ILE A 80 -40.33 18.91 35.04
CA ILE A 80 -40.48 19.00 36.51
C ILE A 80 -41.35 20.22 36.84
N CYS A 81 -42.63 20.11 36.53
CA CYS A 81 -43.68 20.92 37.16
C CYS A 81 -45.04 20.21 37.00
N ARG A 82 -45.30 19.24 37.89
CA ARG A 82 -46.65 18.78 38.24
C ARG A 82 -46.69 18.47 39.72
#